data_AF-A0AAD9T1J9-F1
#
_entry.id   AF-A0AAD9T1J9-F1
#
_cell.length_a   1.000
_cell.length_b   1.000
_cell.length_c   1.000
_cell.angle_alpha   90.00
_cell.angle_beta   90.00
_cell.angle_gamma   90.00
#
_symmetry.space_group_name_H-M   'P 1'
#
loop_
_entity.id
_entity.type
_entity.pdbx_description
1 polymer ?
#
loop_
_entity_poly.entity_id
_entity_poly.type
_entity_poly.pdbx_seq_one_letter_code
_entity_poly.pdbx_strand_id
1 'polypeptide(L)'
;MDSLWPIEGHPYISPSSIIQRPKVVYSEALDQYHMWWHADNSSYGLLLQGLAVSRTIGGPYSFVNATAPLGNWSQDFGIFTDYKDGRSYSLYSNGDRKEGRDVYLASLNEELTELEKVVHRFDKFDLEAPTIVQTEKSYYALMSHKTGYRPNSKYCIWCRFKQSSNNDLDVVAFRADSLAGPWSQPFIVAPLNTRTYNSQSGFTLRINGTRKTTYLYLGDQWDSNSLWESRYIWLPIEIDDEKKSLDVVWHDVYDLNVKTGEWKPIEGKTYYGKDTTLNGTAFKQEANFASGGIIATGIYGNDSSVSFEGIEGSGKPQWVSFYYQNVDDMGFGDQPGGTPDRFGGTWQLRRISSVVVNGDVSTVHTLFQRDTHKGIILSTPLQLTLQKGNQNTITVRGLSNGFDLKGADLDRIIVYPSEN
;
A
#
# COMPACT_ATOMS: atom_id res chain seq x y z
N MET A 1 -25.18 -7.02 2.54
CA MET A 1 -25.54 -6.43 3.84
C MET A 1 -24.26 -5.84 4.37
N ASP A 2 -24.27 -4.53 4.66
CA ASP A 2 -23.07 -3.82 5.09
C ASP A 2 -22.70 -4.18 6.54
N SER A 3 -21.41 -4.21 6.83
CA SER A 3 -20.88 -4.71 8.11
C SER A 3 -21.26 -3.81 9.29
N LEU A 4 -21.02 -2.50 9.24
CA LEU A 4 -21.41 -1.52 10.27
C LEU A 4 -22.06 -0.31 9.59
N TRP A 5 -23.31 -0.01 9.94
CA TRP A 5 -24.07 1.07 9.29
C TRP A 5 -23.87 2.41 10.00
N PRO A 6 -23.60 3.52 9.27
CA PRO A 6 -23.48 4.83 9.89
C PRO A 6 -24.84 5.31 10.44
N ILE A 7 -24.81 5.94 11.61
CA ILE A 7 -26.01 6.46 12.28
C ILE A 7 -25.97 7.99 12.25
N GLU A 8 -26.94 8.60 11.58
CA GLU A 8 -27.03 10.06 11.48
C GLU A 8 -27.03 10.73 12.87
N GLY A 9 -26.19 11.74 13.06
CA GLY A 9 -26.01 12.43 14.35
C GLY A 9 -25.31 11.62 15.46
N HIS A 10 -24.89 10.38 15.23
CA HIS A 10 -24.15 9.61 16.24
C HIS A 10 -22.75 10.18 16.48
N PRO A 11 -22.27 10.30 17.75
CA PRO A 11 -21.01 10.98 18.06
C PRO A 11 -19.74 10.33 17.49
N TYR A 12 -19.79 9.03 17.17
CA TYR A 12 -18.61 8.23 16.77
C TYR A 12 -18.74 7.45 15.46
N ILE A 13 -19.96 7.33 14.92
CA ILE A 13 -20.24 6.53 13.71
C ILE A 13 -21.27 7.23 12.81
N SER A 14 -21.26 8.57 12.81
CA SER A 14 -22.01 9.34 11.82
C SER A 14 -21.36 9.24 10.44
N PRO A 15 -22.06 9.62 9.35
CA PRO A 15 -21.44 9.77 8.03
C PRO A 15 -20.27 10.77 7.99
N SER A 16 -20.14 11.64 8.99
CA SER A 16 -19.02 12.60 9.16
C SER A 16 -17.89 12.08 10.05
N SER A 17 -18.05 10.89 10.65
CA SER A 17 -17.02 10.25 11.46
C SER A 17 -15.97 9.57 10.57
N ILE A 18 -14.78 9.36 11.14
CA ILE A 18 -13.68 8.62 10.50
C ILE A 18 -13.62 7.23 11.12
N ILE A 19 -13.73 6.21 10.26
CA ILE A 19 -13.59 4.80 10.62
C ILE A 19 -12.44 4.25 9.78
N GLN A 20 -11.30 3.98 10.42
CA GLN A 20 -10.08 3.56 9.72
C GLN A 20 -9.53 2.24 10.23
N ARG A 21 -8.96 1.47 9.30
CA ARG A 21 -8.23 0.22 9.56
C ARG A 21 -9.00 -0.80 10.44
N PRO A 22 -10.27 -1.12 10.14
CA PRO A 22 -11.02 -2.08 10.93
C PRO A 22 -10.31 -3.44 10.96
N LYS A 23 -10.35 -4.09 12.12
CA LYS A 23 -9.85 -5.45 12.36
C LYS A 23 -10.93 -6.23 13.08
N VAL A 24 -11.14 -7.49 12.68
CA VAL A 24 -12.13 -8.37 13.29
C VAL A 24 -11.43 -9.54 13.94
N VAL A 25 -11.81 -9.84 15.17
CA VAL A 25 -11.33 -10.99 15.96
C VAL A 25 -12.54 -11.68 16.60
N TYR A 26 -12.48 -13.01 16.75
CA TYR A 26 -13.56 -13.79 17.36
C TYR A 26 -13.28 -13.98 18.86
N SER A 27 -14.26 -13.63 19.69
CA SER A 27 -14.26 -13.83 21.13
C SER A 27 -14.91 -15.18 21.43
N GLU A 28 -14.10 -16.16 21.83
CA GLU A 28 -14.61 -17.48 22.24
C GLU A 28 -15.46 -17.38 23.51
N ALA A 29 -15.07 -16.51 24.46
CA ALA A 29 -15.78 -16.31 25.72
C ALA A 29 -17.21 -15.78 25.53
N LEU A 30 -17.45 -15.01 24.47
CA LEU A 30 -18.76 -14.39 24.19
C LEU A 30 -19.47 -14.96 22.95
N ASP A 31 -18.86 -15.90 22.24
CA ASP A 31 -19.33 -16.47 20.97
C ASP A 31 -19.70 -15.38 19.94
N GLN A 32 -18.82 -14.38 19.79
CA GLN A 32 -19.08 -13.18 18.97
C GLN A 32 -17.84 -12.69 18.24
N TYR A 33 -18.04 -12.08 17.06
CA TYR A 33 -17.03 -11.32 16.33
C TYR A 33 -16.98 -9.89 16.84
N HIS A 34 -15.78 -9.43 17.18
CA HIS A 34 -15.48 -8.10 17.68
C HIS A 34 -14.70 -7.34 16.62
N MET A 35 -15.29 -6.26 16.10
CA MET A 35 -14.64 -5.32 15.20
C MET A 35 -14.07 -4.17 16.00
N TRP A 36 -12.78 -3.95 15.86
CA TRP A 36 -12.05 -2.83 16.42
C TRP A 36 -11.47 -1.94 15.31
N TRP A 37 -11.40 -0.63 15.53
CA TRP A 37 -10.88 0.30 14.53
C TRP A 37 -10.38 1.60 15.17
N HIS A 38 -9.68 2.42 14.38
CA HIS A 38 -9.39 3.81 14.73
C HIS A 38 -10.64 4.67 14.55
N ALA A 39 -11.24 5.10 15.66
CA ALA A 39 -12.42 5.95 15.69
C ALA A 39 -12.03 7.42 15.82
N ASP A 40 -12.39 8.24 14.84
CA ASP A 40 -12.07 9.65 14.83
C ASP A 40 -13.15 10.54 14.19
N ASN A 41 -12.85 11.83 14.10
CA ASN A 41 -13.59 12.81 13.32
C ASN A 41 -12.67 13.47 12.28
N SER A 42 -13.22 14.35 11.46
CA SER A 42 -12.47 15.00 10.36
C SER A 42 -11.29 15.86 10.79
N SER A 43 -11.19 16.24 12.09
CA SER A 43 -10.03 16.97 12.61
C SER A 43 -8.95 16.06 13.19
N TYR A 44 -9.14 14.73 13.18
CA TYR A 44 -8.25 13.75 13.81
C TYR A 44 -7.94 14.13 15.28
N GLY A 45 -9.00 14.52 16.00
CA GLY A 45 -8.89 15.06 17.36
C GLY A 45 -9.39 14.11 18.45
N LEU A 46 -10.15 13.06 18.11
CA LEU A 46 -10.69 12.12 19.10
C LEU A 46 -9.64 11.10 19.53
N LEU A 47 -8.95 10.50 18.54
CA LEU A 47 -7.87 9.52 18.75
C LEU A 47 -8.31 8.34 19.63
N LEU A 48 -9.42 7.68 19.26
CA LEU A 48 -10.05 6.61 20.05
C LEU A 48 -9.97 5.25 19.34
N GLN A 49 -10.19 4.17 20.09
CA GLN A 49 -10.48 2.83 19.57
C GLN A 49 -11.97 2.59 19.61
N GLY A 50 -12.58 2.34 18.46
CA GLY A 50 -13.98 1.94 18.37
C GLY A 50 -14.14 0.43 18.53
N LEU A 51 -15.25 0.00 19.15
CA LEU A 51 -15.65 -1.41 19.28
C LEU A 51 -17.09 -1.59 18.79
N ALA A 52 -17.31 -2.64 18.00
CA ALA A 52 -18.61 -3.11 17.58
C ALA A 52 -18.62 -4.66 17.57
N VAL A 53 -19.78 -5.27 17.82
CA VAL A 53 -19.91 -6.73 17.95
C VAL A 53 -20.95 -7.31 17.01
N SER A 54 -20.76 -8.56 16.58
CA SER A 54 -21.72 -9.33 15.80
C SER A 54 -21.65 -10.82 16.11
N ARG A 55 -22.75 -11.55 15.91
CA ARG A 55 -22.74 -13.02 15.97
C ARG A 55 -22.25 -13.66 14.66
N THR A 56 -22.10 -12.88 13.59
CA THR A 56 -21.70 -13.36 12.26
C THR A 56 -20.56 -12.53 11.72
N ILE A 57 -19.57 -13.17 11.09
CA ILE A 57 -18.37 -12.49 10.58
C ILE A 57 -18.69 -11.35 9.61
N GLY A 58 -19.73 -11.52 8.78
CA GLY A 58 -20.20 -10.52 7.81
C GLY A 58 -21.09 -9.42 8.40
N GLY A 59 -21.34 -9.43 9.71
CA GLY A 59 -22.27 -8.49 10.35
C GLY A 59 -23.75 -8.87 10.17
N PRO A 60 -24.68 -7.93 10.46
CA PRO A 60 -24.38 -6.55 10.89
C PRO A 60 -23.73 -6.50 12.27
N TYR A 61 -22.82 -5.56 12.44
CA TYR A 61 -22.16 -5.23 13.70
C TYR A 61 -22.95 -4.13 14.41
N SER A 62 -23.04 -4.24 15.73
CA SER A 62 -23.66 -3.25 16.61
C SER A 62 -22.56 -2.49 17.35
N PHE A 63 -22.55 -1.17 17.24
CA PHE A 63 -21.62 -0.31 17.98
C PHE A 63 -21.76 -0.52 19.50
N VAL A 64 -20.64 -0.61 20.19
CA VAL A 64 -20.56 -0.74 21.65
C VAL A 64 -20.06 0.56 22.27
N ASN A 65 -18.84 0.98 21.96
CA ASN A 65 -18.23 2.20 22.48
C ASN A 65 -17.06 2.68 21.59
N ALA A 66 -16.53 3.86 21.93
CA ALA A 66 -15.25 4.35 21.44
C ALA A 66 -14.46 4.89 22.63
N THR A 67 -13.26 4.38 22.87
CA THR A 67 -12.52 4.63 24.12
C THR A 67 -11.04 4.91 23.91
N ALA A 68 -10.44 5.65 24.83
CA ALA A 68 -9.02 5.93 24.86
C ALA A 68 -8.26 4.74 25.49
N PRO A 69 -7.31 4.10 24.78
CA PRO A 69 -6.67 2.87 25.25
C PRO A 69 -5.74 3.12 26.45
N LEU A 70 -6.12 2.62 27.64
CA LEU A 70 -5.31 2.70 28.86
C LEU A 70 -4.87 4.14 29.19
N GLY A 71 -5.73 5.13 28.91
CA GLY A 71 -5.45 6.55 29.11
C GLY A 71 -4.52 7.19 28.06
N ASN A 72 -4.13 6.44 27.01
CA ASN A 72 -3.37 6.93 25.86
C ASN A 72 -4.29 7.32 24.69
N TRP A 73 -3.69 7.86 23.63
CA TRP A 73 -4.35 8.12 22.35
C TRP A 73 -4.20 6.92 21.41
N SER A 74 -5.12 6.79 20.46
CA SER A 74 -5.07 5.80 19.37
C SER A 74 -5.34 6.46 18.03
N GLN A 75 -4.40 6.35 17.10
CA GLN A 75 -4.62 6.62 15.69
C GLN A 75 -4.59 5.28 14.93
N ASP A 76 -3.67 5.16 13.97
CA ASP A 76 -3.48 3.96 13.15
C ASP A 76 -3.48 2.69 13.99
N PHE A 77 -4.31 1.76 13.54
CA PHE A 77 -4.76 0.64 14.34
C PHE A 77 -4.52 -0.72 13.64
N GLY A 78 -4.10 -1.69 14.45
CA GLY A 78 -3.96 -3.08 14.10
C GLY A 78 -4.40 -4.00 15.25
N ILE A 79 -4.67 -5.26 14.93
CA ILE A 79 -4.83 -6.35 15.90
C ILE A 79 -3.92 -7.48 15.46
N PHE A 80 -3.29 -8.11 16.44
CA PHE A 80 -2.52 -9.33 16.28
C PHE A 80 -3.07 -10.40 17.23
N THR A 81 -3.27 -11.62 16.75
CA THR A 81 -3.60 -12.77 17.61
C THR A 81 -2.45 -13.75 17.55
N ASP A 82 -1.87 -14.05 18.71
CA ASP A 82 -0.79 -15.01 18.83
C ASP A 82 -1.37 -16.42 18.72
N TYR A 83 -0.97 -17.16 17.67
CA TYR A 83 -1.53 -18.49 17.45
C TYR A 83 -1.01 -19.54 18.43
N LYS A 84 0.02 -19.22 19.24
CA LYS A 84 0.61 -20.17 20.21
C LYS A 84 -0.17 -20.21 21.51
N ASP A 85 -0.72 -19.08 21.96
CA ASP A 85 -1.48 -18.99 23.20
C ASP A 85 -2.94 -18.51 23.01
N GLY A 86 -3.33 -18.12 21.80
CA GLY A 86 -4.68 -17.66 21.47
C GLY A 86 -4.99 -16.22 21.91
N ARG A 87 -4.03 -15.51 22.51
CA ARG A 87 -4.26 -14.15 23.02
C ARG A 87 -4.23 -13.13 21.90
N SER A 88 -5.11 -12.13 21.99
CA SER A 88 -5.15 -11.02 21.06
C SER A 88 -4.56 -9.74 21.66
N TYR A 89 -4.01 -8.92 20.78
CA TYR A 89 -3.29 -7.71 21.12
C TYR A 89 -3.70 -6.56 20.19
N SER A 90 -3.96 -5.40 20.79
CA SER A 90 -4.16 -4.13 20.12
C SER A 90 -2.79 -3.50 19.79
N LEU A 91 -2.63 -3.07 18.55
CA LEU A 91 -1.48 -2.34 18.04
C LEU A 91 -1.93 -0.94 17.65
N TYR A 92 -1.36 0.12 18.23
CA TYR A 92 -1.82 1.47 17.94
C TYR A 92 -0.74 2.54 18.06
N SER A 93 -0.75 3.53 17.17
CA SER A 93 0.10 4.71 17.27
C SER A 93 -0.52 5.78 18.19
N ASN A 94 0.30 6.41 19.02
CA ASN A 94 -0.12 7.26 20.14
C ASN A 94 -0.22 8.76 19.79
N GLY A 95 -0.80 9.08 18.64
CA GLY A 95 -1.01 10.47 18.22
C GLY A 95 0.23 11.18 17.65
N ASP A 96 0.06 12.39 17.14
CA ASP A 96 1.13 13.17 16.45
C ASP A 96 1.80 14.23 17.33
N ARG A 97 1.63 14.09 18.65
CA ARG A 97 2.26 15.00 19.62
C ARG A 97 3.69 14.54 19.86
N LYS A 98 4.59 15.48 20.19
CA LYS A 98 6.02 15.21 20.41
C LYS A 98 6.22 14.14 21.49
N GLU A 99 5.33 14.14 22.48
CA GLU A 99 5.28 13.24 23.64
C GLU A 99 4.65 11.87 23.32
N GLY A 100 3.95 11.72 22.18
CA GLY A 100 3.18 10.53 21.79
C GLY A 100 3.70 9.82 20.54
N ARG A 101 4.96 10.06 20.14
CA ARG A 101 5.61 9.43 18.96
C ARG A 101 6.00 7.97 19.20
N ASP A 102 5.03 7.20 19.66
CA ASP A 102 5.18 5.80 20.04
C ASP A 102 4.13 4.94 19.38
N VAL A 103 4.46 3.66 19.19
CA VAL A 103 3.48 2.62 18.90
C VAL A 103 3.40 1.68 20.10
N TYR A 104 2.19 1.37 20.52
CA TYR A 104 1.90 0.48 21.64
C TYR A 104 1.46 -0.89 21.12
N LEU A 105 1.94 -1.92 21.80
CA LEU A 105 1.40 -3.28 21.75
C LEU A 105 0.79 -3.55 23.13
N ALA A 106 -0.54 -3.72 23.18
CA ALA A 106 -1.27 -3.95 24.42
C ALA A 106 -2.13 -5.21 24.32
N SER A 107 -2.20 -6.01 25.39
CA SER A 107 -3.06 -7.21 25.40
C SER A 107 -4.52 -6.83 25.60
N LEU A 108 -5.41 -7.54 24.91
CA LEU A 108 -6.85 -7.52 25.17
C LEU A 108 -7.20 -8.50 26.30
N ASN A 109 -8.34 -8.28 26.96
CA ASN A 109 -8.94 -9.25 27.89
C ASN A 109 -9.49 -10.47 27.15
N GLU A 110 -9.84 -11.53 27.88
CA GLU A 110 -10.37 -12.77 27.30
C GLU A 110 -11.64 -12.55 26.47
N GLU A 111 -12.51 -11.63 26.91
CA GLU A 111 -13.74 -11.29 26.21
C GLU A 111 -13.52 -10.40 24.98
N LEU A 112 -12.31 -9.87 24.76
CA LEU A 112 -11.95 -8.95 23.68
C LEU A 112 -12.76 -7.64 23.67
N THR A 113 -13.13 -7.15 24.85
CA THR A 113 -13.92 -5.92 25.06
C THR A 113 -13.10 -4.74 25.55
N GLU A 114 -11.92 -4.97 26.11
CA GLU A 114 -11.05 -3.92 26.66
C GLU A 114 -9.56 -4.32 26.64
N LEU A 115 -8.68 -3.33 26.80
CA LEU A 115 -7.24 -3.55 26.93
C LEU A 115 -6.89 -3.80 28.41
N GLU A 116 -6.06 -4.82 28.67
CA GLU A 116 -5.60 -5.16 30.02
C GLU A 116 -4.30 -4.44 30.40
N LYS A 117 -3.28 -4.51 29.54
CA LYS A 117 -1.94 -3.98 29.85
C LYS A 117 -1.13 -3.71 28.59
N VAL A 118 -0.23 -2.74 28.68
CA VAL A 118 0.83 -2.53 27.69
C VAL A 118 1.87 -3.65 27.82
N VAL A 119 2.13 -4.35 26.73
CA VAL A 119 3.14 -5.42 26.62
C VAL A 119 4.47 -4.85 26.15
N HIS A 120 4.42 -3.96 25.16
CA HIS A 120 5.60 -3.28 24.65
C HIS A 120 5.26 -1.89 24.11
N ARG A 121 6.26 -1.00 24.08
CA ARG A 121 6.19 0.34 23.51
C ARG A 121 7.38 0.55 22.60
N PHE A 122 7.12 0.78 21.31
CA PHE A 122 8.12 1.19 20.32
C PHE A 122 8.24 2.72 20.38
N ASP A 123 9.18 3.23 21.18
CA ASP A 123 9.35 4.66 21.39
C ASP A 123 10.32 5.30 20.39
N LYS A 124 10.15 6.60 20.12
CA LYS A 124 11.08 7.49 19.37
C LYS A 124 11.12 7.35 17.84
N PHE A 125 10.45 6.37 17.24
CA PHE A 125 10.54 6.12 15.80
C PHE A 125 9.51 6.87 14.95
N ASP A 126 8.46 7.41 15.57
CA ASP A 126 7.37 8.11 14.88
C ASP A 126 6.74 7.25 13.77
N LEU A 127 6.15 6.13 14.22
CA LEU A 127 5.61 5.07 13.37
C LEU A 127 4.09 4.99 13.47
N GLU A 128 3.49 4.39 12.45
CA GLU A 128 2.06 4.13 12.30
C GLU A 128 1.82 2.82 11.52
N ALA A 129 0.58 2.57 11.12
CA ALA A 129 0.18 1.43 10.31
C ALA A 129 0.65 0.04 10.82
N PRO A 130 0.50 -0.29 12.12
CA PRO A 130 1.19 -1.44 12.68
C PRO A 130 0.54 -2.80 12.35
N THR A 131 1.37 -3.81 12.12
CA THR A 131 0.98 -5.22 11.97
C THR A 131 2.11 -6.14 12.42
N ILE A 132 1.81 -7.39 12.80
CA ILE A 132 2.80 -8.38 13.23
C ILE A 132 2.68 -9.65 12.41
N VAL A 133 3.79 -10.11 11.86
CA VAL A 133 3.98 -11.47 11.36
C VAL A 133 4.56 -12.33 12.48
N GLN A 134 4.02 -13.54 12.65
CA GLN A 134 4.52 -14.52 13.61
C GLN A 134 5.00 -15.79 12.89
N THR A 135 6.25 -16.17 13.16
CA THR A 135 6.83 -17.47 12.81
C THR A 135 6.86 -18.39 14.04
N GLU A 136 7.24 -19.65 13.84
CA GLU A 136 7.40 -20.59 14.95
C GLU A 136 8.47 -20.12 15.95
N LYS A 137 9.44 -19.32 15.51
CA LYS A 137 10.56 -18.83 16.32
C LYS A 137 10.44 -17.37 16.74
N SER A 138 9.77 -16.51 15.96
CA SER A 138 9.93 -15.07 16.09
C SER A 138 8.67 -14.27 15.75
N TYR A 139 8.68 -13.02 16.17
CA TYR A 139 7.71 -11.99 15.82
C TYR A 139 8.42 -10.90 15.02
N TYR A 140 7.77 -10.46 13.95
CA TYR A 140 8.21 -9.36 13.11
C TYR A 140 7.12 -8.30 13.08
N ALA A 141 7.35 -7.15 13.70
CA ALA A 141 6.41 -6.02 13.68
C ALA A 141 6.74 -5.11 12.49
N LEU A 142 5.79 -4.93 11.58
CA LEU A 142 5.90 -4.02 10.43
C LEU A 142 5.10 -2.75 10.71
N MET A 143 5.70 -1.60 10.42
CA MET A 143 5.12 -0.28 10.64
C MET A 143 5.64 0.69 9.58
N SER A 144 4.85 1.69 9.17
CA SER A 144 5.36 2.78 8.33
C SER A 144 5.75 3.97 9.20
N HIS A 145 6.59 4.86 8.68
CA HIS A 145 6.72 6.19 9.28
C HIS A 145 5.45 7.03 9.07
N LYS A 146 5.25 8.03 9.95
CA LYS A 146 4.12 8.96 9.88
C LYS A 146 4.31 10.00 8.78
N THR A 147 3.84 9.70 7.59
CA THR A 147 3.91 10.62 6.44
C THR A 147 2.54 11.13 5.97
N GLY A 148 1.45 10.65 6.59
CA GLY A 148 0.07 10.93 6.18
C GLY A 148 -0.27 10.45 4.76
N TYR A 149 -1.47 10.77 4.28
CA TYR A 149 -1.97 10.37 2.95
C TYR A 149 -1.34 11.11 1.74
N ARG A 150 -0.49 12.12 1.96
CA ARG A 150 0.08 13.11 1.00
C ARG A 150 -0.77 13.44 -0.25
N PRO A 151 -1.41 14.65 -0.31
CA PRO A 151 -0.73 15.91 -0.64
C PRO A 151 -1.16 17.03 0.31
N ASN A 152 -0.46 18.17 0.16
CA ASN A 152 -0.78 19.53 0.59
C ASN A 152 -2.29 19.87 0.74
N SER A 153 -2.93 19.41 1.81
CA SER A 153 -4.28 19.84 2.16
C SER A 153 -4.23 21.29 2.67
N LYS A 154 -4.59 22.23 1.79
CA LYS A 154 -4.71 23.69 2.05
C LYS A 154 -5.69 24.04 3.18
N TYR A 155 -6.44 23.09 3.73
CA TYR A 155 -7.43 23.34 4.78
C TYR A 155 -6.98 22.97 6.19
N CYS A 156 -5.81 22.36 6.36
CA CYS A 156 -5.23 22.14 7.68
C CYS A 156 -4.13 23.17 7.95
N ILE A 157 -4.50 24.32 8.51
CA ILE A 157 -3.52 25.38 8.87
C ILE A 157 -2.51 24.91 9.93
N TRP A 158 -2.83 23.84 10.67
CA TRP A 158 -1.95 23.19 11.63
C TRP A 158 -1.02 22.12 11.03
N CYS A 159 -1.34 21.56 9.86
CA CYS A 159 -0.52 20.55 9.18
C CYS A 159 0.67 21.19 8.43
N ARG A 160 0.66 22.51 8.26
CA ARG A 160 1.73 23.27 7.59
C ARG A 160 3.00 23.44 8.43
N PHE A 161 2.92 23.19 9.74
CA PHE A 161 3.99 23.52 10.70
C PHE A 161 4.48 22.35 11.57
N LYS A 162 3.94 21.14 11.36
CA LYS A 162 4.40 19.92 12.03
C LYS A 162 4.74 18.85 11.00
N GLN A 163 5.84 19.05 10.28
CA GLN A 163 6.51 17.97 9.58
C GLN A 163 7.51 17.35 10.54
N SER A 164 7.17 16.16 11.04
CA SER A 164 8.15 15.30 11.68
C SER A 164 9.17 14.90 10.62
N SER A 165 10.44 15.12 10.95
CA SER A 165 11.57 14.68 10.17
C SER A 165 11.67 13.16 10.25
N ASN A 166 11.12 12.46 9.24
CA ASN A 166 11.56 11.18 8.66
C ASN A 166 10.47 10.73 7.69
N ASN A 167 10.66 11.09 6.42
CA ASN A 167 9.59 11.31 5.47
C ASN A 167 9.50 10.16 4.44
N ASP A 168 9.78 8.93 4.87
CA ASP A 168 9.75 7.77 3.99
C ASP A 168 8.45 6.99 4.22
N LEU A 169 7.68 6.76 3.16
CA LEU A 169 6.64 5.72 3.11
C LEU A 169 7.22 4.30 3.28
N ASP A 170 8.49 4.18 3.67
CA ASP A 170 9.14 2.90 3.90
C ASP A 170 8.55 2.26 5.16
N VAL A 171 8.02 1.06 4.94
CA VAL A 171 7.67 0.13 6.01
C VAL A 171 8.98 -0.41 6.56
N VAL A 172 9.14 -0.32 7.86
CA VAL A 172 10.25 -0.91 8.60
C VAL A 172 9.75 -2.13 9.37
N ALA A 173 10.64 -3.09 9.59
CA ALA A 173 10.40 -4.22 10.47
C ALA A 173 11.26 -4.16 11.73
N PHE A 174 10.70 -4.65 12.83
CA PHE A 174 11.39 -4.96 14.07
C PHE A 174 11.23 -6.46 14.34
N ARG A 175 12.26 -7.11 14.89
CA ARG A 175 12.22 -8.55 15.20
C ARG A 175 12.42 -8.81 16.70
N ALA A 176 11.64 -9.74 17.27
CA ALA A 176 11.81 -10.23 18.64
C ALA A 176 11.47 -11.72 18.77
N ASP A 177 11.98 -12.38 19.81
CA ASP A 177 11.58 -13.76 20.18
C ASP A 177 10.38 -13.81 21.13
N SER A 178 9.99 -12.66 21.68
CA SER A 178 8.84 -12.47 22.57
C SER A 178 8.20 -11.11 22.28
N LEU A 179 6.88 -11.03 22.39
CA LEU A 179 6.13 -9.77 22.23
C LEU A 179 6.59 -8.66 23.19
N ALA A 180 7.03 -9.03 24.40
CA ALA A 180 7.58 -8.08 25.38
C ALA A 180 8.98 -7.54 24.99
N GLY A 181 9.61 -8.15 23.98
CA GLY A 181 10.96 -7.86 23.53
C GLY A 181 12.03 -8.76 24.18
N PRO A 182 13.31 -8.39 24.04
CA PRO A 182 13.79 -7.17 23.38
C PRO A 182 13.52 -7.20 21.87
N TRP A 183 13.06 -6.08 21.32
CA TRP A 183 12.92 -5.87 19.88
C TRP A 183 14.23 -5.34 19.28
N SER A 184 14.52 -5.70 18.03
CA SER A 184 15.69 -5.22 17.29
C SER A 184 15.63 -3.72 16.98
N GLN A 185 16.70 -3.17 16.42
CA GLN A 185 16.58 -1.91 15.67
C GLN A 185 15.70 -2.12 14.42
N PRO A 186 15.00 -1.09 13.93
CA PRO A 186 14.24 -1.18 12.70
C PRO A 186 15.16 -1.46 11.51
N PHE A 187 14.66 -2.22 10.55
CA PHE A 187 15.32 -2.44 9.27
C PHE A 187 14.31 -2.34 8.12
N ILE A 188 14.81 -2.03 6.93
CA ILE A 188 14.00 -1.84 5.73
C ILE A 188 13.54 -3.21 5.19
N VAL A 189 12.29 -3.29 4.72
CA VAL A 189 11.69 -4.54 4.22
C VAL A 189 11.57 -4.63 2.70
N ALA A 190 11.90 -3.56 1.97
CA ALA A 190 11.79 -3.49 0.51
C ALA A 190 12.99 -2.73 -0.08
N PRO A 191 13.30 -2.84 -1.38
CA PRO A 191 14.40 -2.08 -1.97
C PRO A 191 14.27 -0.57 -1.67
N LEU A 192 15.39 0.04 -1.29
CA LEU A 192 15.44 1.47 -0.94
C LEU A 192 14.86 2.34 -2.06
N ASN A 193 14.25 3.46 -1.68
CA ASN A 193 13.63 4.43 -2.59
C ASN A 193 12.44 3.88 -3.40
N THR A 194 11.93 2.69 -3.07
CA THR A 194 10.66 2.20 -3.63
C THR A 194 9.45 2.63 -2.80
N ARG A 195 9.65 3.14 -1.58
CA ARG A 195 8.56 3.48 -0.64
C ARG A 195 7.67 2.27 -0.35
N THR A 196 8.32 1.13 -0.10
CA THR A 196 7.67 -0.20 -0.04
C THR A 196 6.74 -0.41 -1.25
N TYR A 197 7.29 -0.17 -2.44
CA TYR A 197 6.55 -0.21 -3.71
C TYR A 197 5.34 0.75 -3.75
N ASN A 198 5.53 1.98 -3.25
CA ASN A 198 4.49 2.98 -3.03
C ASN A 198 3.30 2.42 -2.26
N SER A 199 3.55 1.78 -1.12
CA SER A 199 2.50 1.21 -0.29
C SER A 199 2.77 1.40 1.19
N GLN A 200 1.69 1.38 1.98
CA GLN A 200 1.73 1.43 3.42
C GLN A 200 1.13 0.15 3.99
N SER A 201 1.69 -0.36 5.10
CA SER A 201 1.15 -1.56 5.75
C SER A 201 -0.32 -1.38 6.16
N GLY A 202 -1.15 -2.39 5.88
CA GLY A 202 -2.54 -2.45 6.35
C GLY A 202 -2.76 -3.64 7.26
N PHE A 203 -2.28 -4.80 6.83
CA PHE A 203 -2.34 -6.07 7.55
C PHE A 203 -1.26 -7.04 7.06
N THR A 204 -1.07 -8.12 7.79
CA THR A 204 -0.28 -9.27 7.33
C THR A 204 -1.10 -10.53 7.48
N LEU A 205 -1.04 -11.42 6.50
CA LEU A 205 -1.83 -12.64 6.47
C LEU A 205 -0.92 -13.86 6.52
N ARG A 206 -1.17 -14.75 7.49
CA ARG A 206 -0.59 -16.09 7.53
C ARG A 206 -1.53 -17.07 6.82
N ILE A 207 -1.02 -17.75 5.80
CA ILE A 207 -1.70 -18.83 5.10
C ILE A 207 -1.06 -20.15 5.54
N ASN A 208 -1.79 -20.92 6.35
CA ASN A 208 -1.35 -22.23 6.79
C ASN A 208 -1.68 -23.29 5.74
N GLY A 209 -0.83 -23.39 4.72
CA GLY A 209 -0.98 -24.35 3.65
C GLY A 209 -0.54 -25.76 4.04
N THR A 210 -1.10 -26.76 3.37
CA THR A 210 -0.74 -28.18 3.56
C THR A 210 0.71 -28.52 3.17
N ARG A 211 1.40 -27.67 2.40
CA ARG A 211 2.78 -27.88 1.93
C ARG A 211 3.75 -26.83 2.42
N LYS A 212 3.32 -25.56 2.53
CA LYS A 212 4.12 -24.48 3.11
C LYS A 212 3.23 -23.47 3.84
N THR A 213 3.78 -22.83 4.88
CA THR A 213 3.20 -21.60 5.41
C THR A 213 3.66 -20.44 4.53
N THR A 214 2.72 -19.60 4.09
CA THR A 214 3.02 -18.38 3.33
C THR A 214 2.54 -17.17 4.12
N TYR A 215 3.34 -16.11 4.09
CA TYR A 215 3.01 -14.83 4.69
C TYR A 215 2.81 -13.81 3.58
N LEU A 216 1.75 -13.03 3.66
CA LEU A 216 1.48 -11.93 2.73
C LEU A 216 1.52 -10.59 3.48
N TYR A 217 2.20 -9.63 2.87
CA TYR A 217 2.08 -8.22 3.17
C TYR A 217 0.83 -7.71 2.46
N LEU A 218 -0.13 -7.16 3.19
CA LEU A 218 -1.33 -6.55 2.63
C LEU A 218 -1.23 -5.03 2.87
N GLY A 219 -0.70 -4.32 1.88
CA GLY A 219 -0.56 -2.88 1.92
C GLY A 219 -1.59 -2.13 1.06
N ASP A 220 -1.76 -0.87 1.39
CA ASP A 220 -2.55 0.10 0.63
C ASP A 220 -1.62 1.07 -0.10
N GLN A 221 -1.82 1.20 -1.41
CA GLN A 221 -1.29 2.30 -2.20
C GLN A 221 -2.34 3.40 -2.24
N TRP A 222 -2.24 4.34 -1.32
CA TRP A 222 -3.21 5.42 -1.15
C TRP A 222 -3.27 6.36 -2.34
N ASP A 223 -4.49 6.74 -2.71
CA ASP A 223 -4.76 7.83 -3.64
C ASP A 223 -5.52 8.96 -2.96
N SER A 224 -4.78 9.92 -2.45
CA SER A 224 -5.38 11.05 -1.78
C SER A 224 -6.12 12.03 -2.69
N ASN A 225 -5.84 12.02 -4.00
CA ASN A 225 -6.58 12.85 -4.96
C ASN A 225 -7.97 12.25 -5.20
N SER A 226 -8.10 10.93 -5.07
CA SER A 226 -9.34 10.19 -5.28
C SER A 226 -9.30 8.91 -4.47
N LEU A 227 -9.75 8.92 -3.21
CA LEU A 227 -9.56 7.79 -2.27
C LEU A 227 -10.07 6.44 -2.81
N TRP A 228 -11.14 6.44 -3.61
CA TRP A 228 -11.66 5.25 -4.29
C TRP A 228 -10.73 4.67 -5.36
N GLU A 229 -9.73 5.44 -5.81
CA GLU A 229 -8.66 5.00 -6.71
C GLU A 229 -7.43 4.45 -5.98
N SER A 230 -7.47 4.34 -4.65
CA SER A 230 -6.44 3.60 -3.90
C SER A 230 -6.40 2.14 -4.37
N ARG A 231 -5.23 1.50 -4.24
CA ARG A 231 -4.99 0.13 -4.71
C ARG A 231 -4.43 -0.74 -3.60
N TYR A 232 -4.58 -2.04 -3.77
CA TYR A 232 -4.02 -3.03 -2.88
C TYR A 232 -2.68 -3.54 -3.41
N ILE A 233 -1.65 -3.52 -2.56
CA ILE A 233 -0.33 -4.07 -2.84
C ILE A 233 -0.15 -5.29 -1.95
N TRP A 234 -0.47 -6.46 -2.52
CA TRP A 234 -0.47 -7.73 -1.80
C TRP A 234 0.68 -8.59 -2.28
N LEU A 235 1.70 -8.74 -1.43
CA LEU A 235 2.98 -9.31 -1.82
C LEU A 235 3.40 -10.43 -0.87
N PRO A 236 4.02 -11.51 -1.37
CA PRO A 236 4.68 -12.48 -0.51
C PRO A 236 5.76 -11.85 0.36
N ILE A 237 5.86 -12.34 1.59
CA ILE A 237 6.94 -12.02 2.52
C ILE A 237 7.88 -13.22 2.59
N GLU A 238 9.15 -12.99 2.30
CA GLU A 238 10.23 -13.95 2.52
C GLU A 238 10.85 -13.70 3.89
N ILE A 239 10.88 -14.75 4.72
CA ILE A 239 11.39 -14.69 6.10
C ILE A 239 12.49 -15.71 6.26
N ASP A 240 13.63 -15.27 6.77
CA ASP A 240 14.73 -16.13 7.18
C ASP A 240 14.95 -15.93 8.69
N ASP A 241 14.39 -16.83 9.50
CA ASP A 241 14.50 -16.77 10.97
C ASP A 241 15.95 -16.96 11.46
N GLU A 242 16.80 -17.64 10.68
CA GLU A 242 18.21 -17.84 11.04
C GLU A 242 19.01 -16.57 10.83
N LYS A 243 18.79 -15.89 9.70
CA LYS A 243 19.36 -14.57 9.41
C LYS A 243 18.64 -13.43 10.11
N LYS A 244 17.47 -13.70 10.70
CA LYS A 244 16.58 -12.71 11.33
C LYS A 244 16.17 -11.59 10.36
N SER A 245 15.95 -11.94 9.10
CA SER A 245 15.55 -11.01 8.04
C SER A 245 14.14 -11.26 7.57
N LEU A 246 13.54 -10.21 6.99
CA LEU A 246 12.22 -10.22 6.38
C LEU A 246 12.25 -9.28 5.17
N ASP A 247 11.82 -9.79 4.02
CA ASP A 247 11.75 -9.05 2.77
C ASP A 247 10.33 -9.15 2.17
N VAL A 248 9.75 -8.02 1.81
CA VAL A 248 8.53 -7.93 1.00
C VAL A 248 8.97 -7.97 -0.46
N VAL A 249 8.53 -8.99 -1.20
CA VAL A 249 9.06 -9.25 -2.55
C VAL A 249 8.05 -8.87 -3.61
N TRP A 250 8.44 -7.96 -4.51
CA TRP A 250 7.60 -7.54 -5.62
C TRP A 250 7.43 -8.63 -6.68
N HIS A 251 6.17 -8.94 -6.97
CA HIS A 251 5.76 -9.72 -8.13
C HIS A 251 4.52 -9.08 -8.74
N ASP A 252 4.59 -8.67 -10.01
CA ASP A 252 3.43 -8.07 -10.69
C ASP A 252 2.23 -9.02 -10.73
N VAL A 253 2.52 -10.29 -11.02
CA VAL A 253 1.55 -11.38 -11.14
C VAL A 253 2.18 -12.63 -10.56
N TYR A 254 1.47 -13.25 -9.61
CA TYR A 254 1.85 -14.53 -9.04
C TYR A 254 0.60 -15.38 -8.83
N ASP A 255 0.76 -16.70 -8.94
CA ASP A 255 -0.29 -17.66 -8.61
C ASP A 255 -0.07 -18.12 -7.17
N LEU A 256 -1.14 -18.14 -6.37
CA LEU A 256 -1.15 -18.52 -4.97
C LEU A 256 -2.25 -19.56 -4.73
N ASN A 257 -1.83 -20.76 -4.37
CA ASN A 257 -2.72 -21.82 -3.96
C ASN A 257 -2.89 -21.79 -2.43
N VAL A 258 -3.98 -21.19 -1.96
CA VAL A 258 -4.26 -21.05 -0.51
C VAL A 258 -4.38 -22.38 0.25
N LYS A 259 -4.71 -23.49 -0.43
CA LYS A 259 -4.82 -24.82 0.21
C LYS A 259 -3.46 -25.44 0.50
N THR A 260 -2.51 -25.27 -0.42
CA THR A 260 -1.14 -25.78 -0.27
C THR A 260 -0.22 -24.76 0.39
N GLY A 261 -0.62 -23.48 0.34
CA GLY A 261 0.19 -22.33 0.69
C GLY A 261 1.24 -22.02 -0.38
N GLU A 262 1.38 -22.83 -1.42
CA GLU A 262 2.38 -22.60 -2.47
C GLU A 262 2.03 -21.39 -3.32
N TRP A 263 3.04 -20.59 -3.63
CA TRP A 263 2.94 -19.50 -4.57
C TRP A 263 4.14 -19.51 -5.50
N LYS A 264 3.98 -18.98 -6.71
CA LYS A 264 5.05 -18.79 -7.69
C LYS A 264 4.79 -17.53 -8.53
N PRO A 265 5.84 -16.78 -8.92
CA PRO A 265 5.68 -15.72 -9.89
C PRO A 265 5.26 -16.30 -11.25
N ILE A 266 4.47 -15.54 -12.00
CA ILE A 266 4.16 -15.87 -13.39
C ILE A 266 5.18 -15.20 -14.28
N GLU A 267 5.77 -15.96 -15.21
CA GLU A 267 6.70 -15.40 -16.19
C GLU A 267 5.92 -14.83 -17.37
N GLY A 268 6.27 -13.61 -17.77
CA GLY A 268 5.71 -12.95 -18.94
C GLY A 268 6.77 -12.64 -19.98
N LYS A 269 6.33 -12.24 -21.17
CA LYS A 269 7.19 -11.82 -22.27
C LYS A 269 7.44 -10.33 -22.19
N THR A 270 8.72 -9.95 -22.17
CA THR A 270 9.14 -8.55 -22.06
C THR A 270 9.22 -7.87 -23.43
N TYR A 271 8.73 -6.64 -23.51
CA TYR A 271 8.89 -5.74 -24.64
C TYR A 271 9.48 -4.42 -24.14
N TYR A 272 10.63 -4.00 -24.69
CA TYR A 272 11.40 -2.88 -24.14
C TYR A 272 11.02 -1.54 -24.77
N GLY A 273 11.01 -0.50 -23.94
CA GLY A 273 10.79 0.91 -24.34
C GLY A 273 11.86 1.41 -25.32
N LYS A 274 13.09 0.88 -25.24
CA LYS A 274 14.14 1.21 -26.21
C LYS A 274 13.80 0.77 -27.65
N ASP A 275 12.92 -0.21 -27.81
CA ASP A 275 12.55 -0.80 -29.11
C ASP A 275 11.21 -0.27 -29.65
N THR A 276 10.55 0.66 -28.94
CA THR A 276 9.24 1.18 -29.35
C THR A 276 9.32 2.15 -30.51
N THR A 277 8.21 2.25 -31.24
CA THR A 277 7.93 3.33 -32.20
C THR A 277 7.42 4.55 -31.43
N LEU A 278 7.91 5.74 -31.81
CA LEU A 278 7.58 7.01 -31.17
C LEU A 278 6.80 7.90 -32.14
N ASN A 279 5.91 8.74 -31.60
CA ASN A 279 5.22 9.77 -32.37
C ASN A 279 5.19 11.10 -31.60
N GLY A 280 5.13 12.22 -32.32
CA GLY A 280 5.02 13.54 -31.73
C GLY A 280 6.30 13.94 -31.00
N THR A 281 6.18 14.35 -29.73
CA THR A 281 7.32 14.82 -28.92
C THR A 281 7.99 13.70 -28.12
N ALA A 282 7.52 12.46 -28.22
CA ALA A 282 8.11 11.33 -27.51
C ALA A 282 9.51 11.04 -28.07
N PHE A 283 10.46 10.77 -27.18
CA PHE A 283 11.85 10.49 -27.54
C PHE A 283 12.47 9.44 -26.63
N LYS A 284 13.57 8.83 -27.09
CA LYS A 284 14.38 7.90 -26.30
C LYS A 284 15.46 8.67 -25.58
N GLN A 285 15.52 8.53 -24.27
CA GLN A 285 16.50 9.21 -23.41
C GLN A 285 17.44 8.18 -22.80
N GLU A 286 18.71 8.54 -22.69
CA GLU A 286 19.68 7.75 -21.90
C GLU A 286 19.23 7.70 -20.44
N ALA A 287 19.17 6.48 -19.90
CA ALA A 287 18.79 6.19 -18.54
C ALA A 287 19.55 4.94 -18.08
N ASN A 288 20.66 5.14 -17.37
CA ASN A 288 21.55 4.05 -16.92
C ASN A 288 20.88 3.01 -16.00
N PHE A 289 19.75 3.36 -15.39
CA PHE A 289 18.92 2.47 -14.56
C PHE A 289 17.85 1.71 -15.36
N ALA A 290 17.57 2.13 -16.60
CA ALA A 290 16.57 1.51 -17.46
C ALA A 290 17.14 0.30 -18.21
N SER A 291 16.25 -0.56 -18.67
CA SER A 291 16.56 -1.75 -19.44
C SER A 291 17.26 -1.40 -20.75
N GLY A 292 18.52 -1.81 -20.88
CA GLY A 292 19.34 -1.46 -22.05
C GLY A 292 19.78 0.00 -22.08
N GLY A 293 19.74 0.71 -20.94
CA GLY A 293 20.28 2.07 -20.80
C GLY A 293 19.43 3.17 -21.43
N ILE A 294 18.19 2.87 -21.86
CA ILE A 294 17.31 3.80 -22.57
C ILE A 294 15.88 3.70 -22.02
N ILE A 295 15.25 4.85 -21.81
CA ILE A 295 13.83 4.97 -21.45
C ILE A 295 13.07 5.79 -22.50
N ALA A 296 11.80 5.44 -22.76
CA ALA A 296 10.94 6.22 -23.63
C ALA A 296 10.21 7.30 -22.82
N THR A 297 10.40 8.57 -23.17
CA THR A 297 9.90 9.74 -22.42
C THR A 297 9.22 10.74 -23.37
N GLY A 298 8.78 11.89 -22.84
CA GLY A 298 8.13 12.95 -23.61
C GLY A 298 6.67 12.64 -23.98
N ILE A 299 6.02 11.74 -23.24
CA ILE A 299 4.67 11.24 -23.48
C ILE A 299 3.63 12.27 -23.01
N TYR A 300 3.51 13.37 -23.75
CA TYR A 300 2.72 14.54 -23.36
C TYR A 300 1.55 14.80 -24.32
N GLY A 301 0.34 14.79 -23.77
CA GLY A 301 -0.90 14.93 -24.52
C GLY A 301 -1.19 13.73 -25.42
N ASN A 302 -2.17 13.91 -26.30
CA ASN A 302 -2.67 12.85 -27.18
C ASN A 302 -1.81 12.68 -28.45
N ASP A 303 -1.06 13.70 -28.84
CA ASP A 303 -0.27 13.68 -30.09
C ASP A 303 1.13 13.06 -29.89
N SER A 304 1.58 12.92 -28.63
CA SER A 304 2.84 12.29 -28.27
C SER A 304 2.61 10.89 -27.72
N SER A 305 3.22 9.88 -28.34
CA SER A 305 2.94 8.48 -27.99
C SER A 305 4.13 7.55 -28.09
N VAL A 306 4.09 6.51 -27.28
CA VAL A 306 5.00 5.36 -27.31
C VAL A 306 4.20 4.12 -27.70
N SER A 307 4.60 3.42 -28.77
CA SER A 307 3.93 2.19 -29.23
C SER A 307 4.85 0.99 -29.13
N PHE A 308 4.41 0.00 -28.35
CA PHE A 308 4.98 -1.34 -28.33
C PHE A 308 4.29 -2.15 -29.44
N GLU A 309 5.08 -2.87 -30.23
CA GLU A 309 4.61 -3.60 -31.42
C GLU A 309 5.06 -5.05 -31.38
N GLY A 310 4.47 -5.90 -32.23
CA GLY A 310 4.81 -7.31 -32.30
C GLY A 310 4.34 -8.11 -31.06
N ILE A 311 3.30 -7.61 -30.39
CA ILE A 311 2.88 -8.15 -29.10
C ILE A 311 2.06 -9.43 -29.32
N GLU A 312 2.45 -10.46 -28.57
CA GLU A 312 1.78 -11.75 -28.57
C GLU A 312 0.52 -11.70 -27.73
N GLY A 313 -0.60 -11.94 -28.38
CA GLY A 313 -1.92 -12.03 -27.78
C GLY A 313 -2.48 -13.44 -27.89
N SER A 314 -3.21 -13.82 -26.85
CA SER A 314 -3.88 -15.12 -26.69
C SER A 314 -5.29 -15.13 -27.31
N GLY A 315 -5.87 -13.96 -27.59
CA GLY A 315 -7.30 -13.81 -27.90
C GLY A 315 -8.18 -13.76 -26.64
N LYS A 316 -7.59 -13.75 -25.45
CA LYS A 316 -8.25 -13.61 -24.14
C LYS A 316 -7.65 -12.41 -23.38
N PRO A 317 -8.29 -11.95 -22.28
CA PRO A 317 -7.68 -10.99 -21.37
C PRO A 317 -6.32 -11.48 -20.85
N GLN A 318 -5.32 -10.61 -20.87
CA GLN A 318 -3.97 -10.84 -20.37
C GLN A 318 -3.56 -9.69 -19.47
N TRP A 319 -2.87 -10.01 -18.38
CA TRP A 319 -2.21 -8.99 -17.58
C TRP A 319 -1.02 -8.43 -18.36
N VAL A 320 -0.90 -7.11 -18.38
CA VAL A 320 0.21 -6.37 -18.95
C VAL A 320 0.71 -5.39 -17.91
N SER A 321 1.94 -5.60 -17.44
CA SER A 321 2.59 -4.68 -16.48
C SER A 321 3.41 -3.66 -17.20
N PHE A 322 3.13 -2.38 -16.91
CA PHE A 322 3.86 -1.25 -17.45
C PHE A 322 4.92 -0.84 -16.44
N TYR A 323 6.19 -0.98 -16.80
CA TYR A 323 7.33 -0.55 -15.99
C TYR A 323 7.69 0.87 -16.36
N TYR A 324 7.69 1.75 -15.38
CA TYR A 324 7.76 3.17 -15.62
C TYR A 324 8.56 3.92 -14.53
N GLN A 325 8.96 5.13 -14.88
CA GLN A 325 9.48 6.13 -13.97
C GLN A 325 8.60 7.38 -14.02
N ASN A 326 8.19 7.88 -12.86
CA ASN A 326 7.50 9.17 -12.75
C ASN A 326 8.28 10.08 -11.79
N VAL A 327 9.10 10.95 -12.35
CA VAL A 327 9.99 11.81 -11.55
C VAL A 327 9.35 13.10 -11.04
N ASP A 328 8.02 13.23 -11.00
CA ASP A 328 7.38 14.47 -10.51
C ASP A 328 7.74 14.81 -9.04
N ASP A 329 8.21 13.81 -8.28
CA ASP A 329 8.76 13.99 -6.94
C ASP A 329 10.27 14.23 -6.89
N MET A 330 11.03 13.65 -7.81
CA MET A 330 12.50 13.65 -7.83
C MET A 330 13.19 13.19 -6.51
N GLY A 331 12.45 12.64 -5.54
CA GLY A 331 12.91 12.36 -4.17
C GLY A 331 12.89 13.59 -3.23
N PHE A 332 12.33 14.72 -3.65
CA PHE A 332 12.21 15.93 -2.82
C PHE A 332 10.97 15.92 -1.93
N GLY A 333 9.97 15.10 -2.22
CA GLY A 333 8.82 14.89 -1.33
C GLY A 333 9.23 14.27 0.00
N ASP A 334 10.42 13.68 0.11
CA ASP A 334 10.96 13.18 1.37
C ASP A 334 11.54 14.30 2.26
N GLN A 335 11.45 15.56 1.83
CA GLN A 335 11.89 16.71 2.63
C GLN A 335 10.70 17.44 3.28
N PRO A 336 10.82 17.83 4.56
CA PRO A 336 9.93 18.81 5.15
C PRO A 336 9.90 20.12 4.33
N GLY A 337 8.77 20.39 3.67
CA GLY A 337 8.55 21.58 2.84
C GLY A 337 8.63 21.34 1.33
N GLY A 338 8.75 20.06 0.91
CA GLY A 338 9.01 19.57 -0.46
C GLY A 338 8.29 20.27 -1.61
N THR A 339 8.80 21.43 -2.02
CA THR A 339 8.67 21.91 -3.39
C THR A 339 9.69 21.13 -4.24
N PRO A 340 9.27 20.36 -5.25
CA PRO A 340 10.15 19.55 -6.11
C PRO A 340 11.23 20.35 -6.84
N ASP A 341 11.12 21.68 -6.87
CA ASP A 341 12.15 22.55 -7.41
C ASP A 341 12.22 23.90 -6.66
N ARG A 342 13.29 24.66 -6.96
CA ARG A 342 13.55 26.01 -6.44
C ARG A 342 12.52 27.05 -6.93
N PHE A 343 11.70 26.70 -7.92
CA PHE A 343 10.79 27.60 -8.62
C PHE A 343 9.32 27.41 -8.23
N GLY A 344 9.04 26.59 -7.21
CA GLY A 344 7.70 26.38 -6.71
C GLY A 344 6.87 25.42 -7.57
N GLY A 345 7.52 24.51 -8.29
CA GLY A 345 6.87 23.35 -8.90
C GLY A 345 6.00 22.63 -7.89
N THR A 346 4.91 22.04 -8.36
CA THR A 346 3.98 21.29 -7.50
C THR A 346 4.20 19.82 -7.74
N TRP A 347 4.58 19.10 -6.67
CA TRP A 347 4.65 17.64 -6.69
C TRP A 347 3.30 17.08 -7.13
N GLN A 348 3.34 16.08 -8.00
CA GLN A 348 2.17 15.35 -8.47
C GLN A 348 2.27 13.90 -8.03
N LEU A 349 1.29 13.43 -7.26
CA LEU A 349 1.21 12.05 -6.77
C LEU A 349 1.21 11.01 -7.90
N ARG A 350 0.65 11.37 -9.06
CA ARG A 350 0.55 10.46 -10.20
C ARG A 350 0.49 11.20 -11.52
N ARG A 351 1.09 10.59 -12.53
CA ARG A 351 0.80 10.82 -13.93
C ARG A 351 -0.27 9.84 -14.40
N ILE A 352 -0.97 10.17 -15.47
CA ILE A 352 -1.99 9.32 -16.04
C ILE A 352 -1.71 9.17 -17.53
N SER A 353 -1.69 7.93 -18.01
CA SER A 353 -1.59 7.63 -19.43
C SER A 353 -2.85 6.96 -19.94
N SER A 354 -3.17 7.18 -21.22
CA SER A 354 -4.11 6.33 -21.95
C SER A 354 -3.35 5.17 -22.55
N VAL A 355 -3.98 4.00 -22.54
CA VAL A 355 -3.48 2.80 -23.18
C VAL A 355 -4.52 2.33 -24.18
N VAL A 356 -4.11 2.25 -25.45
CA VAL A 356 -4.96 1.86 -26.58
C VAL A 356 -4.36 0.63 -27.25
N VAL A 357 -5.15 -0.43 -27.38
CA VAL A 357 -4.75 -1.69 -28.02
C VAL A 357 -5.17 -1.66 -29.48
N ASN A 358 -4.25 -1.99 -30.41
CA ASN A 358 -4.52 -2.12 -31.84
C ASN A 358 -5.19 -0.89 -32.48
N GLY A 359 -4.94 0.30 -31.93
CA GLY A 359 -5.56 1.55 -32.40
C GLY A 359 -7.07 1.67 -32.12
N ASP A 360 -7.66 0.78 -31.31
CA ASP A 360 -9.08 0.84 -30.94
C ASP A 360 -9.35 1.97 -29.94
N VAL A 361 -9.61 3.16 -30.47
CA VAL A 361 -9.95 4.34 -29.66
C VAL A 361 -11.37 4.28 -29.05
N SER A 362 -12.17 3.25 -29.35
CA SER A 362 -13.43 3.02 -28.64
C SER A 362 -13.21 2.44 -27.24
N THR A 363 -12.05 1.81 -27.02
CA THR A 363 -11.64 1.25 -25.73
C THR A 363 -10.34 1.89 -25.27
N VAL A 364 -10.45 2.88 -24.38
CA VAL A 364 -9.28 3.56 -23.77
C VAL A 364 -9.14 3.11 -22.33
N HIS A 365 -8.00 2.49 -22.01
CA HIS A 365 -7.68 2.12 -20.64
C HIS A 365 -6.90 3.24 -19.95
N THR A 366 -7.19 3.47 -18.67
CA THR A 366 -6.50 4.48 -17.85
C THR A 366 -5.39 3.82 -17.05
N LEU A 367 -4.15 4.24 -17.29
CA LEU A 367 -2.96 3.78 -16.59
C LEU A 367 -2.53 4.83 -15.56
N PHE A 368 -2.72 4.54 -14.27
CA PHE A 368 -2.26 5.40 -13.19
C PHE A 368 -0.81 5.07 -12.83
N GLN A 369 0.06 6.07 -12.91
CA GLN A 369 1.51 5.93 -12.72
C GLN A 369 1.95 6.83 -11.55
N ARG A 370 2.04 6.24 -10.35
CA ARG A 370 2.48 6.90 -9.11
C ARG A 370 3.85 7.53 -9.24
N ASP A 371 4.11 8.60 -8.51
CA ASP A 371 5.45 9.17 -8.42
C ASP A 371 6.48 8.14 -7.94
N THR A 372 7.70 8.28 -8.44
CA THR A 372 8.85 7.42 -8.14
C THR A 372 10.04 8.30 -7.81
N HIS A 373 10.96 7.80 -7.00
CA HIS A 373 12.28 8.40 -6.92
C HIS A 373 12.99 8.39 -8.28
N LYS A 374 13.89 9.35 -8.47
CA LYS A 374 14.77 9.35 -9.65
C LYS A 374 15.60 8.05 -9.70
N GLY A 375 15.68 7.44 -10.86
CA GLY A 375 16.37 6.17 -11.09
C GLY A 375 15.63 4.92 -10.61
N ILE A 376 14.41 5.07 -10.05
CA ILE A 376 13.61 3.93 -9.60
C ILE A 376 12.51 3.63 -10.61
N ILE A 377 12.47 2.38 -11.06
CA ILE A 377 11.41 1.84 -11.89
C ILE A 377 10.42 1.12 -10.99
N LEU A 378 9.15 1.51 -11.06
CA LEU A 378 8.03 0.74 -10.51
C LEU A 378 7.16 0.20 -11.66
N SER A 379 6.17 -0.61 -11.33
CA SER A 379 5.23 -1.13 -12.31
C SER A 379 3.79 -0.99 -11.86
N THR A 380 2.90 -0.94 -12.85
CA THR A 380 1.45 -0.97 -12.64
C THR A 380 0.78 -1.83 -13.72
N PRO A 381 -0.05 -2.82 -13.34
CA PRO A 381 -0.67 -3.73 -14.29
C PRO A 381 -2.01 -3.22 -14.83
N LEU A 382 -2.30 -3.57 -16.08
CA LEU A 382 -3.65 -3.50 -16.67
C LEU A 382 -4.01 -4.88 -17.23
N GLN A 383 -5.29 -5.23 -17.13
CA GLN A 383 -5.83 -6.38 -17.87
C GLN A 383 -6.30 -5.90 -19.26
N LEU A 384 -5.64 -6.37 -20.31
CA LEU A 384 -5.89 -5.96 -21.69
C LEU A 384 -6.31 -7.16 -22.54
N THR A 385 -7.26 -6.95 -23.46
CA THR A 385 -7.68 -8.00 -24.41
C THR A 385 -6.86 -7.87 -25.69
N LEU A 386 -5.88 -8.77 -25.86
CA LEU A 386 -5.02 -8.82 -27.05
C LEU A 386 -5.58 -9.83 -28.05
N GLN A 387 -5.62 -9.46 -29.33
CA GLN A 387 -6.05 -10.36 -30.41
C GLN A 387 -5.10 -11.55 -30.52
N LYS A 388 -5.62 -12.72 -30.90
CA LYS A 388 -4.79 -13.91 -31.06
C LYS A 388 -3.75 -13.71 -32.17
N GLY A 389 -2.47 -13.93 -31.85
CA GLY A 389 -1.34 -13.77 -32.78
C GLY A 389 -0.27 -12.85 -32.24
N ASN A 390 0.68 -12.42 -33.07
CA ASN A 390 1.84 -11.63 -32.67
C ASN A 390 1.88 -10.22 -33.29
N GLN A 391 0.73 -9.73 -33.75
CA GLN A 391 0.62 -8.45 -34.45
C GLN A 391 -0.04 -7.37 -33.60
N ASN A 392 -0.20 -7.60 -32.29
CA ASN A 392 -0.83 -6.60 -31.44
C ASN A 392 0.11 -5.40 -31.23
N THR A 393 -0.51 -4.23 -31.09
CA THR A 393 0.15 -3.00 -30.70
C THR A 393 -0.49 -2.47 -29.42
N ILE A 394 0.34 -1.91 -28.54
CA ILE A 394 -0.10 -1.18 -27.35
C ILE A 394 0.50 0.21 -27.44
N THR A 395 -0.36 1.22 -27.61
CA THR A 395 0.05 2.63 -27.68
C THR A 395 -0.30 3.36 -26.39
N VAL A 396 0.70 4.02 -25.81
CA VAL A 396 0.58 4.81 -24.59
C VAL A 396 0.72 6.31 -24.91
N ARG A 397 -0.19 7.13 -24.38
CA ARG A 397 -0.21 8.61 -24.53
C ARG A 397 -0.49 9.28 -23.19
N GLY A 398 -0.20 10.58 -23.06
CA GLY A 398 -0.49 11.34 -21.85
C GLY A 398 -1.98 11.65 -21.72
N LEU A 399 -2.54 11.48 -20.52
CA LEU A 399 -3.90 11.87 -20.15
C LEU A 399 -3.88 12.93 -19.04
N SER A 400 -5.01 13.61 -18.87
CA SER A 400 -5.18 14.59 -17.79
C SER A 400 -5.15 13.95 -16.42
N ASN A 401 -4.27 14.43 -15.55
CA ASN A 401 -4.29 14.17 -14.11
C ASN A 401 -4.99 15.30 -13.31
N GLY A 402 -5.59 16.27 -14.00
CA GLY A 402 -6.18 17.49 -13.41
C GLY A 402 -5.23 18.68 -13.35
N PHE A 403 -3.93 18.50 -13.61
CA PHE A 403 -2.89 19.53 -13.55
C PHE A 403 -2.17 19.70 -14.89
N ASP A 404 -1.78 18.60 -15.52
CA ASP A 404 -1.19 18.54 -16.85
C ASP A 404 -1.64 17.29 -17.62
N LEU A 405 -1.09 17.10 -18.82
CA LEU A 405 -1.43 16.00 -19.73
C LEU A 405 -0.24 15.04 -19.91
N LYS A 406 0.43 14.63 -18.82
CA LYS A 406 1.65 13.83 -18.91
C LYS A 406 1.44 12.36 -18.54
N GLY A 407 1.98 11.48 -19.38
CA GLY A 407 2.30 10.10 -19.03
C GLY A 407 3.67 10.00 -18.38
N ALA A 408 3.90 8.92 -17.62
CA ALA A 408 5.22 8.63 -17.06
C ALA A 408 6.15 8.00 -18.11
N ASP A 409 7.45 8.04 -17.85
CA ASP A 409 8.47 7.51 -18.75
C ASP A 409 8.44 5.98 -18.71
N LEU A 410 8.53 5.32 -19.86
CA LEU A 410 8.32 3.87 -19.98
C LEU A 410 9.64 3.13 -20.24
N ASP A 411 9.97 2.20 -19.34
CA ASP A 411 11.13 1.31 -19.46
C ASP A 411 10.80 0.09 -20.32
N ARG A 412 9.70 -0.60 -19.98
CA ARG A 412 9.27 -1.83 -20.66
C ARG A 412 7.82 -2.15 -20.32
N ILE A 413 7.24 -3.09 -21.06
CA ILE A 413 6.05 -3.82 -20.63
C ILE A 413 6.37 -5.30 -20.50
N ILE A 414 5.65 -5.98 -19.60
CA ILE A 414 5.66 -7.44 -19.50
C ILE A 414 4.25 -7.94 -19.75
N VAL A 415 4.10 -8.80 -20.75
CA VAL A 415 2.81 -9.39 -21.14
C VAL A 415 2.76 -10.81 -20.61
N TYR A 416 1.84 -11.07 -19.68
CA TYR A 416 1.68 -12.36 -19.04
C TYR A 416 0.77 -13.29 -19.88
N PRO A 417 0.90 -14.62 -19.72
CA PRO A 417 -0.06 -15.57 -20.26
C PRO A 417 -1.48 -15.27 -19.78
N SER A 418 -2.49 -15.61 -20.59
CA SER A 418 -3.88 -15.52 -20.15
C SER A 418 -4.15 -16.51 -19.02
N GLU A 419 -5.02 -16.14 -18.09
CA GLU A 419 -5.57 -17.08 -17.12
C GLU A 419 -6.30 -18.22 -17.86
N ASN A 420 -6.11 -19.46 -17.38
CA ASN A 420 -6.64 -20.66 -18.01
C ASN A 420 -8.12 -20.86 -17.74
#